data_AF-A0A1B6EW66-F1
#
_entry.id   AF-A0A1B6EW66-F1
#
_cell.length_a   1.000
_cell.length_b   1.000
_cell.length_c   1.000
_cell.angle_alpha   90.00
_cell.angle_beta   90.00
_cell.angle_gamma   90.00
#
_symmetry.space_group_name_H-M   'P 1'
#
loop_
_entity.id
_entity.type
_entity.pdbx_description
1 polymer ?
#
loop_
_entity_poly.entity_id
_entity_poly.type
_entity_poly.pdbx_seq_one_letter_code
_entity_poly.pdbx_strand_id
1 'polypeptide(L)'
;DTKFLVFTRLNPVEPEELMYGDKRQSIVNSNFVSSKPTKIVAHGFKGEHKGALKYAQLFLKMEDCNVILVDWQKGAAGPSYPLAAANTQLIGRQLALLLVDIISLGTDPDSIHIIGFSLGAHVAGFAGRAVQQTG
;
A
#
# COMPACT_ATOMS: atom_id res chain seq x y z
N ASP A 1 -8.85 -10.22 4.33
CA ASP A 1 -8.37 -10.06 2.97
C ASP A 1 -7.85 -8.65 2.82
N THR A 2 -6.68 -8.52 2.22
CA THR A 2 -5.90 -7.28 2.14
C THR A 2 -5.92 -6.79 0.72
N LYS A 3 -6.29 -5.54 0.50
CA LYS A 3 -6.36 -4.92 -0.82
C LYS A 3 -5.34 -3.82 -0.95
N PHE A 4 -4.73 -3.73 -2.12
CA PHE A 4 -3.82 -2.65 -2.49
C PHE A 4 -4.51 -1.81 -3.56
N LEU A 5 -5.01 -0.65 -3.17
CA LEU A 5 -5.85 0.19 -4.03
C LEU A 5 -4.99 1.33 -4.58
N VAL A 6 -4.72 1.33 -5.89
CA VAL A 6 -3.90 2.36 -6.53
C VAL A 6 -4.77 3.49 -7.08
N PHE A 7 -4.34 4.71 -6.76
CA PHE A 7 -4.87 5.96 -7.31
C PHE A 7 -3.74 6.68 -8.03
N THR A 8 -4.09 7.31 -9.14
CA THR A 8 -3.25 8.23 -9.89
C THR A 8 -4.05 9.46 -10.29
N ARG A 9 -3.43 10.43 -10.94
CA ARG A 9 -4.16 11.57 -11.51
C ARG A 9 -5.19 11.16 -12.58
N LEU A 10 -5.03 10.00 -13.21
CA LEU A 10 -5.99 9.47 -14.19
C LEU A 10 -7.25 8.88 -13.53
N ASN A 11 -7.11 8.39 -12.29
CA ASN A 11 -8.19 7.78 -11.52
C ASN A 11 -8.18 8.26 -10.05
N PRO A 12 -8.42 9.56 -9.78
CA PRO A 12 -8.28 10.14 -8.44
C PRO A 12 -9.44 9.80 -7.49
N VAL A 13 -10.47 9.09 -7.96
CA VAL A 13 -11.69 8.76 -7.21
C VAL A 13 -11.90 7.25 -7.13
N GLU A 14 -11.88 6.57 -8.28
CA GLU A 14 -12.09 5.12 -8.36
C GLU A 14 -10.72 4.41 -8.47
N PRO A 15 -10.31 3.65 -7.45
CA PRO A 15 -9.03 2.96 -7.48
C PRO A 15 -9.07 1.72 -8.36
N GLU A 16 -7.89 1.29 -8.79
CA GLU A 16 -7.66 -0.04 -9.35
C GLU A 16 -7.02 -0.94 -8.28
N GLU A 17 -7.35 -2.22 -8.26
CA GLU A 17 -6.81 -3.17 -7.27
C GLU A 17 -5.52 -3.82 -7.82
N LEU A 18 -4.43 -3.68 -7.08
CA LEU A 18 -3.16 -4.33 -7.33
C LEU A 18 -3.06 -5.64 -6.54
N MET A 19 -2.57 -6.68 -7.20
CA MET A 19 -2.43 -8.03 -6.66
C MET A 19 -0.95 -8.38 -6.56
N TYR A 20 -0.53 -8.93 -5.42
CA TYR A 20 0.80 -9.55 -5.32
C TYR A 20 0.74 -10.99 -5.84
N GLY A 21 1.86 -11.47 -6.42
CA GLY A 21 1.96 -12.85 -6.90
C GLY A 21 1.17 -13.17 -8.17
N ASP A 22 0.62 -12.15 -8.83
CA ASP A 22 -0.11 -12.26 -10.10
C ASP A 22 0.80 -12.10 -11.34
N LYS A 23 2.11 -12.20 -11.13
CA LYS A 23 3.15 -11.94 -12.14
C LYS A 23 3.08 -10.51 -12.70
N ARG A 24 2.72 -9.53 -11.86
CA ARG A 24 2.71 -8.09 -12.15
C ARG A 24 1.60 -7.64 -13.10
N GLN A 25 0.64 -8.52 -13.39
CA GLN A 25 -0.39 -8.28 -14.38
C GLN A 25 -1.31 -7.11 -13.99
N SER A 26 -1.74 -7.05 -12.73
CA SER A 26 -2.56 -5.96 -12.19
C SER A 26 -1.82 -4.63 -12.21
N ILE A 27 -0.51 -4.62 -11.94
CA ILE A 27 0.31 -3.40 -12.01
C ILE A 27 0.35 -2.88 -13.45
N VAL A 28 0.71 -3.75 -14.41
CA VAL A 28 0.85 -3.40 -15.84
C VAL A 28 -0.49 -2.98 -16.47
N ASN A 29 -1.60 -3.54 -16.02
CA ASN A 29 -2.94 -3.22 -16.54
C ASN A 29 -3.62 -2.04 -15.84
N SER A 30 -2.99 -1.46 -14.83
CA SER A 30 -3.50 -0.29 -14.11
C SER A 30 -2.92 1.02 -14.65
N ASN A 31 -3.35 2.14 -14.10
CA ASN A 31 -2.76 3.44 -14.34
C ASN A 31 -1.42 3.68 -13.61
N PHE A 32 -0.88 2.70 -12.87
CA PHE A 32 0.39 2.81 -12.15
C PHE A 32 1.55 3.15 -13.10
N VAL A 33 2.38 4.13 -12.73
CA VAL A 33 3.53 4.56 -13.53
C VAL A 33 4.82 4.36 -12.73
N SER A 34 5.66 3.40 -13.11
CA SER A 34 6.87 3.04 -12.35
C SER A 34 7.91 4.16 -12.26
N SER A 35 7.95 5.08 -13.22
CA SER A 35 8.86 6.24 -13.17
C SER A 35 8.40 7.35 -12.23
N LYS A 36 7.20 7.27 -11.64
CA LYS A 36 6.67 8.27 -10.72
C LYS A 36 6.89 7.88 -9.25
N PRO A 37 7.10 8.86 -8.36
CA PRO A 37 7.14 8.62 -6.92
C PRO A 37 5.90 7.86 -6.44
N THR A 38 6.06 6.99 -5.45
CA THR A 38 4.96 6.16 -4.93
C THR A 38 4.77 6.41 -3.44
N LYS A 39 3.57 6.89 -3.06
CA LYS A 39 3.19 7.07 -1.65
C LYS A 39 2.25 5.93 -1.24
N ILE A 40 2.54 5.28 -0.12
CA ILE A 40 1.75 4.15 0.37
C ILE A 40 1.13 4.54 1.70
N VAL A 41 -0.18 4.35 1.86
CA VAL A 41 -0.90 4.73 3.08
C VAL A 41 -1.49 3.48 3.71
N ALA A 42 -1.12 3.20 4.96
CA ALA A 42 -1.65 2.07 5.73
C ALA A 42 -2.41 2.57 6.97
N HIS A 43 -3.70 2.26 7.05
CA HIS A 43 -4.53 2.59 8.21
C HIS A 43 -4.20 1.72 9.43
N GLY A 44 -4.76 2.06 10.59
CA GLY A 44 -4.54 1.35 11.85
C GLY A 44 -5.73 0.51 12.34
N PHE A 45 -5.72 0.20 13.63
CA PHE A 45 -6.78 -0.56 14.32
C PHE A 45 -8.16 0.10 14.15
N LYS A 46 -9.17 -0.69 13.80
CA LYS A 46 -10.54 -0.22 13.46
C LYS A 46 -10.58 0.86 12.36
N GLY A 47 -9.49 1.05 11.62
CA GLY A 47 -9.43 1.98 10.50
C GLY A 47 -10.20 1.47 9.29
N GLU A 48 -10.65 2.40 8.45
CA GLU A 48 -11.35 2.11 7.20
C GLU A 48 -10.83 2.99 6.05
N HIS A 49 -11.11 2.55 4.82
CA HIS A 49 -10.59 3.15 3.59
C HIS A 49 -11.07 4.60 3.35
N LYS A 50 -12.24 5.00 3.87
CA LYS A 50 -12.85 6.32 3.56
C LYS A 50 -11.98 7.50 3.98
N GLY A 51 -11.29 7.40 5.12
CA GLY A 51 -10.34 8.42 5.56
C GLY A 51 -9.14 8.55 4.64
N ALA A 52 -8.69 7.44 4.04
CA ALA A 52 -7.53 7.37 3.17
C ALA A 52 -7.77 7.95 1.77
N LEU A 53 -8.99 7.89 1.24
CA LEU A 53 -9.33 8.52 -0.06
C LEU A 53 -9.02 10.03 -0.05
N LYS A 54 -9.30 10.72 1.06
CA LYS A 54 -9.00 12.15 1.20
C LYS A 54 -7.49 12.44 1.14
N TYR A 55 -6.67 11.58 1.75
CA TYR A 55 -5.22 11.71 1.69
C TYR A 55 -4.69 11.42 0.28
N ALA A 56 -5.23 10.38 -0.40
CA ALA A 56 -4.85 10.07 -1.78
C ALA A 56 -5.11 11.25 -2.72
N GLN A 57 -6.31 11.83 -2.66
CA GLN A 57 -6.64 13.02 -3.46
C GLN A 57 -5.73 14.21 -3.14
N LEU A 58 -5.35 14.40 -1.89
CA LEU A 58 -4.45 15.49 -1.50
C LEU A 58 -3.03 15.28 -2.06
N PHE A 59 -2.47 14.06 -1.94
CA PHE A 59 -1.16 13.74 -2.53
C PHE A 59 -1.15 13.96 -4.04
N LEU A 60 -2.17 13.46 -4.75
CA LEU A 60 -2.29 13.60 -6.20
C LEU A 60 -2.42 15.07 -6.66
N LYS A 61 -2.96 15.94 -5.81
CA LYS A 61 -3.00 17.40 -6.07
C LYS A 61 -1.64 18.07 -5.87
N MET A 62 -0.84 17.59 -4.91
CA MET A 62 0.46 18.20 -4.58
C MET A 62 1.60 17.70 -5.47
N GLU A 63 1.54 16.45 -5.92
CA GLU A 63 2.62 15.78 -6.65
C GLU A 63 2.05 14.90 -7.75
N ASP A 64 2.78 14.72 -8.85
CA ASP A 64 2.42 13.72 -9.87
C ASP A 64 2.99 12.36 -9.46
N CYS A 65 2.23 11.63 -8.65
CA CYS A 65 2.67 10.40 -8.01
C CYS A 65 1.62 9.27 -8.14
N ASN A 66 2.05 8.06 -7.81
CA ASN A 66 1.13 6.96 -7.50
C ASN A 66 0.80 7.02 -6.00
N VAL A 67 -0.46 6.76 -5.64
CA VAL A 67 -0.85 6.56 -4.25
C VAL A 67 -1.46 5.17 -4.09
N ILE A 68 -0.88 4.35 -3.22
CA ILE A 68 -1.39 3.01 -2.92
C ILE A 68 -1.96 3.01 -1.50
N LEU A 69 -3.24 2.72 -1.36
CA LEU A 69 -3.88 2.48 -0.08
C LEU A 69 -3.83 0.99 0.26
N VAL A 70 -3.31 0.67 1.45
CA VAL A 70 -3.38 -0.67 2.03
C VAL A 70 -4.67 -0.77 2.83
N ASP A 71 -5.71 -1.37 2.24
CA ASP A 71 -6.96 -1.67 2.93
C ASP A 71 -6.89 -3.08 3.53
N TRP A 72 -6.79 -3.12 4.84
CA TRP A 72 -6.75 -4.35 5.64
C TRP A 72 -7.81 -4.31 6.73
N GLN A 73 -8.95 -3.64 6.48
CA GLN A 73 -10.03 -3.41 7.46
C GLN A 73 -10.45 -4.69 8.19
N LYS A 74 -10.55 -5.83 7.49
CA LYS A 74 -10.87 -7.13 8.09
C LYS A 74 -9.82 -7.58 9.12
N GLY A 75 -8.53 -7.39 8.83
CA GLY A 75 -7.43 -7.75 9.73
C GLY A 75 -7.22 -6.74 10.85
N ALA A 76 -7.63 -5.49 10.65
CA ALA A 76 -7.58 -4.41 11.64
C ALA A 76 -8.81 -4.35 12.56
N ALA A 77 -9.84 -5.16 12.29
CA ALA A 77 -11.11 -5.10 12.98
C ALA A 77 -10.96 -5.42 14.48
N GLY A 78 -11.77 -4.73 15.30
CA GLY A 78 -11.94 -5.07 16.70
C GLY A 78 -12.83 -6.31 16.88
N PRO A 79 -12.97 -6.82 18.12
CA PRO A 79 -12.49 -6.20 19.36
C PRO A 79 -11.05 -6.55 19.76
N SER A 80 -10.45 -7.60 19.20
CA SER A 80 -9.14 -8.10 19.64
C SER A 80 -7.97 -7.28 19.10
N TYR A 81 -7.43 -6.36 19.91
CA TYR A 81 -6.23 -5.61 19.57
C TYR A 81 -4.98 -6.49 19.37
N PRO A 82 -4.70 -7.50 20.22
CA PRO A 82 -3.53 -8.36 20.02
C PRO A 82 -3.57 -9.11 18.69
N LEU A 83 -4.75 -9.57 18.27
CA LEU A 83 -4.92 -10.23 16.97
C LEU A 83 -4.66 -9.24 15.81
N ALA A 84 -5.22 -8.03 15.89
CA ALA A 84 -4.98 -6.99 14.88
C ALA A 84 -3.48 -6.61 14.81
N ALA A 85 -2.80 -6.53 15.96
CA ALA A 85 -1.37 -6.27 16.02
C ALA A 85 -0.56 -7.41 15.37
N ALA A 86 -0.90 -8.68 15.65
CA ALA A 86 -0.26 -9.84 15.03
C ALA A 86 -0.45 -9.85 13.51
N ASN A 87 -1.63 -9.47 13.01
CA ASN A 87 -1.92 -9.40 11.58
C ASN A 87 -0.99 -8.46 10.82
N THR A 88 -0.47 -7.40 11.46
CA THR A 88 0.41 -6.41 10.80
C THR A 88 1.64 -7.04 10.15
N GLN A 89 2.16 -8.15 10.70
CA GLN A 89 3.29 -8.87 10.13
C GLN A 89 2.93 -9.54 8.80
N LEU A 90 1.75 -10.15 8.71
CA LEU A 90 1.26 -10.75 7.47
C LEU A 90 1.02 -9.66 6.42
N ILE A 91 0.36 -8.56 6.80
CA ILE A 91 0.07 -7.45 5.89
C ILE A 91 1.37 -6.82 5.36
N GLY A 92 2.37 -6.62 6.23
CA GLY A 92 3.67 -6.11 5.84
C GLY A 92 4.37 -7.01 4.82
N ARG A 93 4.30 -8.34 4.99
CA ARG A 93 4.85 -9.29 3.99
C ARG A 93 4.11 -9.24 2.66
N GLN A 94 2.78 -9.16 2.68
CA GLN A 94 1.98 -9.00 1.46
C GLN A 94 2.35 -7.71 0.72
N LEU A 95 2.50 -6.60 1.45
CA LEU A 95 2.96 -5.33 0.88
C LEU A 95 4.38 -5.44 0.32
N ALA A 96 5.29 -6.14 0.99
CA ALA A 96 6.65 -6.32 0.51
C ALA A 96 6.71 -7.10 -0.82
N LEU A 97 5.86 -8.11 -1.01
CA LEU A 97 5.77 -8.83 -2.29
C LEU A 97 5.35 -7.89 -3.43
N LEU A 98 4.34 -7.04 -3.19
CA LEU A 98 3.93 -6.03 -4.17
C LEU A 98 5.05 -5.02 -4.46
N LEU A 99 5.78 -4.58 -3.42
CA LEU A 99 6.90 -3.65 -3.56
C LEU A 99 8.05 -4.22 -4.40
N VAL A 100 8.40 -5.50 -4.20
CA VAL A 100 9.42 -6.18 -5.01
C VAL A 100 9.02 -6.18 -6.49
N ASP A 101 7.74 -6.42 -6.78
CA ASP A 101 7.21 -6.38 -8.14
C ASP A 101 7.24 -4.97 -8.75
N ILE A 102 6.85 -3.95 -7.97
CA ILE A 102 6.92 -2.54 -8.37
C ILE A 102 8.36 -2.09 -8.66
N ILE A 103 9.31 -2.48 -7.81
CA ILE A 103 10.75 -2.18 -7.98
C ILE A 103 11.29 -2.90 -9.22
N SER A 104 10.90 -4.16 -9.43
CA SER A 104 11.30 -4.94 -10.61
C SER A 104 10.81 -4.33 -11.94
N LEU A 105 9.75 -3.52 -11.91
CA LEU A 105 9.25 -2.76 -13.06
C LEU A 105 9.95 -1.39 -13.26
N GLY A 106 11.01 -1.12 -12.50
CA GLY A 106 11.86 0.07 -12.66
C GLY A 106 11.52 1.23 -11.72
N THR A 107 10.69 1.01 -10.69
CA THR A 107 10.47 2.03 -9.66
C THR A 107 11.68 2.16 -8.78
N ASP A 108 12.22 3.37 -8.64
CA ASP A 108 13.31 3.67 -7.73
C ASP A 108 12.86 3.44 -6.27
N PRO A 109 13.49 2.52 -5.51
CA PRO A 109 13.14 2.28 -4.10
C PRO A 109 13.20 3.54 -3.23
N ASP A 110 14.10 4.48 -3.52
CA ASP A 110 14.24 5.73 -2.75
C ASP A 110 13.07 6.70 -3.00
N SER A 111 12.30 6.48 -4.07
CA SER A 111 11.08 7.25 -4.39
C SER A 111 9.81 6.70 -3.72
N ILE A 112 9.92 5.60 -2.98
CA ILE A 112 8.80 4.93 -2.30
C ILE A 112 8.73 5.40 -0.85
N HIS A 113 7.58 5.93 -0.43
CA HIS A 113 7.34 6.38 0.95
C HIS A 113 6.13 5.65 1.54
N ILE A 114 6.32 4.91 2.63
CA ILE A 114 5.24 4.25 3.37
C ILE A 114 4.83 5.07 4.60
N ILE A 115 3.57 5.50 4.64
CA ILE A 115 2.94 6.30 5.68
C ILE A 115 1.98 5.40 6.45
N GLY A 116 2.38 4.97 7.64
CA GLY A 116 1.59 4.09 8.50
C GLY A 116 1.03 4.82 9.72
N PHE A 117 -0.29 4.72 9.97
CA PHE A 117 -0.92 5.28 11.17
C PHE A 117 -1.25 4.17 12.18
N SER A 118 -0.88 4.37 13.46
CA SER A 118 -1.13 3.39 14.54
C SER A 118 -0.57 2.00 14.16
N LEU A 119 -1.38 0.93 14.14
CA LEU A 119 -0.93 -0.39 13.67
C LEU A 119 -0.41 -0.40 12.23
N GLY A 120 -0.82 0.56 11.39
CA GLY A 120 -0.26 0.75 10.06
C GLY A 120 1.23 1.10 10.06
N ALA A 121 1.75 1.72 11.14
CA ALA A 121 3.19 1.97 11.28
C ALA A 121 3.98 0.66 11.41
N HIS A 122 3.42 -0.35 12.08
CA HIS A 122 4.01 -1.68 12.14
C HIS A 122 3.93 -2.40 10.80
N VAL A 123 2.83 -2.25 10.05
CA VAL A 123 2.74 -2.74 8.65
C VAL A 123 3.89 -2.18 7.81
N ALA A 124 4.14 -0.87 7.89
CA ALA A 124 5.24 -0.21 7.18
C ALA A 124 6.61 -0.78 7.59
N GLY A 125 6.86 -0.93 8.90
CA GLY A 125 8.11 -1.50 9.41
C GLY A 125 8.34 -2.95 8.96
N PHE A 126 7.30 -3.79 9.00
CA PHE A 126 7.39 -5.17 8.52
C PHE A 126 7.58 -5.25 7.01
N ALA A 127 6.94 -4.37 6.24
CA ALA A 127 7.14 -4.30 4.79
C ALA A 127 8.59 -3.93 4.44
N GLY A 128 9.11 -2.85 5.02
CA GLY A 128 10.50 -2.42 4.77
C GLY A 128 11.52 -3.50 5.12
N ARG A 129 11.35 -4.17 6.27
CA ARG A 129 12.20 -5.32 6.64
C ARG A 129 12.09 -6.48 5.63
N ALA A 130 10.89 -6.81 5.20
CA ALA A 130 10.67 -7.96 4.30
C ALA A 130 11.18 -7.70 2.88
N VAL A 131 11.13 -6.47 2.37
CA VAL A 131 11.73 -6.10 1.07
C VAL A 131 13.23 -6.42 1.08
N GLN A 132 13.96 -6.07 2.14
CA GLN A 132 15.39 -6.36 2.28
C GLN A 132 15.71 -7.87 2.34
N GLN A 133 14.74 -8.71 2.67
CA GLN A 133 14.91 -10.17 2.76
C GLN A 133 14.50 -10.91 1.49
N THR A 134 13.80 -10.23 0.56
CA THR A 134 13.23 -10.83 -0.66
C THR A 134 13.99 -10.41 -1.92
N GLY A 135 14.81 -9.34 -1.85
CA GLY A 135 15.77 -8.96 -2.89
C GLY A 135 17.12 -9.64 -2.68
#